data_AF-A0A852MCA0-F1
#
_entry.id   AF-A0A852MCA0-F1
#
_cell.length_a   1.000
_cell.length_b   1.000
_cell.length_c   1.000
_cell.angle_alpha   90.00
_cell.angle_beta   90.00
_cell.angle_gamma   90.00
#
_symmetry.space_group_name_H-M   'P 1'
#
loop_
_entity.id
_entity.type
_entity.pdbx_description
1 polymer ?
#
loop_
_entity_poly.entity_id
_entity_poly.type
_entity_poly.pdbx_seq_one_letter_code
_entity_poly.pdbx_strand_id
1 'polypeptide(L)'
;SSPPSHIITVNGKECINFASFNFLGLLDNEKVKSAAQASLKKYGVGTCGPRGFYGTFDVHLELEERLAKFMRTEEAIIYSYGFATIASAIPAYSKRGDIVFVDEAACFAIQKGLQASRSNIKLFKHNDMADLERLLKEQEIEDQKNPRKARVTRRFIVVEGLYMNTGDICPLPELIDDIDLISANMENSLASIGGFCCGRSFIIDHQRLSGQGYCFSASLPPLLAAAAIEALNIMEDNPGIFQTLRAKCERIHKALQG
;
A
#
# COMPACT_ATOMS: atom_id res chain seq x y z
N SER A 1 -5.26 -26.71 -6.71
CA SER A 1 -5.66 -25.84 -5.60
C SER A 1 -6.94 -25.13 -6.01
N SER A 2 -7.97 -25.12 -5.16
CA SER A 2 -9.13 -24.24 -5.38
C SER A 2 -8.68 -22.78 -5.26
N PRO A 3 -9.37 -21.82 -5.90
CA PRO A 3 -9.16 -20.40 -5.62
C PRO A 3 -9.25 -20.15 -4.11
N PRO A 4 -8.55 -19.13 -3.56
CA PRO A 4 -8.69 -18.71 -2.17
C PRO A 4 -10.03 -18.00 -1.95
N SER A 5 -11.12 -18.76 -2.13
CA SER A 5 -12.49 -18.33 -1.93
C SER A 5 -12.89 -18.45 -0.45
N HIS A 6 -14.13 -18.09 -0.13
CA HIS A 6 -14.70 -18.24 1.21
C HIS A 6 -14.75 -19.71 1.68
N ILE A 7 -14.76 -20.67 0.76
CA ILE A 7 -14.86 -22.10 1.04
C ILE A 7 -13.73 -22.84 0.33
N ILE A 8 -12.87 -23.50 1.10
CA ILE A 8 -11.70 -24.22 0.59
C ILE A 8 -11.77 -25.71 0.95
N THR A 9 -11.13 -26.55 0.16
CA THR A 9 -10.97 -27.97 0.48
C THR A 9 -9.59 -28.23 1.08
N VAL A 10 -9.56 -28.70 2.33
CA VAL A 10 -8.33 -29.09 3.05
C VAL A 10 -8.43 -30.58 3.36
N ASN A 11 -7.50 -31.39 2.84
CA ASN A 11 -7.47 -32.85 3.04
C ASN A 11 -8.81 -33.54 2.72
N GLY A 12 -9.48 -33.13 1.63
CA GLY A 12 -10.77 -33.66 1.21
C GLY A 12 -11.98 -33.18 2.02
N LYS A 13 -11.80 -32.29 2.99
CA LYS A 13 -12.88 -31.69 3.78
C LYS A 13 -13.12 -30.25 3.35
N GLU A 14 -14.39 -29.89 3.18
CA GLU A 14 -14.81 -28.52 2.97
C GLU A 14 -14.65 -27.71 4.27
N CYS A 15 -14.05 -26.52 4.17
CA CYS A 15 -13.71 -25.64 5.29
C CYS A 15 -14.01 -24.19 4.93
N ILE A 16 -14.42 -23.39 5.92
CA ILE A 16 -14.52 -21.93 5.77
C ILE A 16 -13.12 -21.32 5.87
N ASN A 17 -12.77 -20.45 4.93
CA ASN A 17 -11.47 -19.82 4.88
C ASN A 17 -11.40 -18.54 5.74
N PHE A 18 -10.83 -18.67 6.94
CA PHE A 18 -10.53 -17.54 7.84
C PHE A 18 -9.08 -17.02 7.72
N ALA A 19 -8.29 -17.55 6.78
CA ALA A 19 -6.86 -17.25 6.66
C ALA A 19 -6.50 -16.43 5.41
N SER A 20 -7.50 -15.91 4.69
CA SER A 20 -7.33 -15.11 3.48
C SER A 20 -7.47 -13.61 3.77
N PHE A 21 -6.72 -12.78 3.05
CA PHE A 21 -6.87 -11.33 3.04
C PHE A 21 -7.89 -10.83 2.01
N ASN A 22 -8.76 -11.71 1.50
CA ASN A 22 -9.89 -11.36 0.63
C ASN A 22 -11.02 -10.67 1.42
N PHE A 23 -10.71 -9.53 2.03
CA PHE A 23 -11.56 -8.86 3.03
C PHE A 23 -12.97 -8.56 2.50
N LEU A 24 -13.08 -8.16 1.24
CA LEU A 24 -14.35 -7.78 0.61
C LEU A 24 -14.98 -8.93 -0.21
N GLY A 25 -14.35 -10.10 -0.28
CA GLY A 25 -14.87 -11.23 -1.04
C GLY A 25 -14.86 -11.02 -2.56
N LEU A 26 -14.03 -10.11 -3.07
CA LEU A 26 -14.07 -9.69 -4.48
C LEU A 26 -13.29 -10.61 -5.43
N LEU A 27 -12.38 -11.46 -4.92
CA LEU A 27 -11.61 -12.39 -5.77
C LEU A 27 -12.51 -13.34 -6.60
N ASP A 28 -13.67 -13.73 -6.05
CA ASP A 28 -14.61 -14.62 -6.74
C ASP A 28 -15.75 -13.87 -7.45
N ASN A 29 -15.72 -12.54 -7.46
CA ASN A 29 -16.78 -11.74 -8.04
C ASN A 29 -16.79 -11.88 -9.57
N GLU A 30 -17.96 -12.23 -10.13
CA GLU A 30 -18.10 -12.48 -11.57
C GLU A 30 -17.86 -11.23 -12.43
N LYS A 31 -18.13 -10.02 -11.92
CA LYS A 31 -17.82 -8.79 -12.65
C LYS A 31 -16.31 -8.59 -12.76
N VAL A 32 -15.57 -8.79 -11.65
CA VAL A 32 -14.10 -8.69 -11.62
C VAL A 32 -13.47 -9.71 -12.57
N LYS A 33 -13.94 -10.97 -12.55
CA LYS A 33 -13.49 -12.02 -13.49
C LYS A 33 -13.78 -11.64 -14.95
N SER A 34 -14.98 -11.12 -15.22
CA SER A 34 -15.39 -10.71 -16.57
C SER A 34 -14.53 -9.56 -17.10
N ALA A 35 -14.21 -8.57 -16.26
CA ALA A 35 -13.33 -7.45 -16.60
C ALA A 35 -11.91 -7.94 -16.94
N ALA A 36 -11.35 -8.85 -16.13
CA ALA A 36 -10.05 -9.45 -16.40
C ALA A 36 -10.03 -10.26 -17.71
N GLN A 37 -11.08 -11.05 -17.98
CA GLN A 37 -11.21 -11.81 -19.23
C GLN A 37 -11.36 -10.91 -20.45
N ALA A 38 -12.11 -9.81 -20.35
CA ALA A 38 -12.23 -8.83 -21.43
C ALA A 38 -10.88 -8.16 -21.71
N SER A 39 -10.15 -7.80 -20.66
CA SER A 39 -8.79 -7.25 -20.76
C SER A 39 -7.82 -8.22 -21.44
N LEU A 40 -7.85 -9.52 -21.10
CA LEU A 40 -7.06 -10.55 -21.79
C LEU A 40 -7.32 -10.61 -23.30
N LYS A 41 -8.58 -10.48 -23.73
CA LYS A 41 -8.94 -10.47 -25.15
C LYS A 41 -8.45 -9.21 -25.87
N LYS A 42 -8.40 -8.07 -25.18
CA LYS A 42 -7.97 -6.78 -25.76
C LYS A 42 -6.45 -6.62 -25.79
N TYR A 43 -5.77 -6.97 -24.70
CA TYR A 43 -4.35 -6.64 -24.48
C TYR A 43 -3.41 -7.86 -24.43
N GLY A 44 -3.95 -9.08 -24.37
CA GLY A 44 -3.16 -10.27 -24.08
C GLY A 44 -2.75 -10.39 -22.62
N VAL A 45 -1.71 -11.18 -22.36
CA VAL A 45 -1.33 -11.62 -21.00
C VAL A 45 -0.42 -10.66 -20.23
N GLY A 46 0.14 -9.65 -20.88
CA GLY A 46 1.08 -8.73 -20.25
C GLY A 46 1.69 -7.73 -21.23
N THR A 47 2.34 -6.71 -20.69
CA THR A 47 2.98 -5.64 -21.46
C THR A 47 4.42 -5.96 -21.87
N CYS A 48 5.07 -6.88 -21.15
CA CYS A 48 6.47 -7.27 -21.33
C CYS A 48 7.48 -6.10 -21.31
N GLY A 49 7.14 -4.99 -20.66
CA GLY A 49 8.00 -3.81 -20.61
C GLY A 49 7.75 -2.91 -19.39
N PRO A 50 8.74 -2.12 -18.98
CA PRO A 50 8.58 -1.12 -17.93
C PRO A 50 7.70 0.07 -18.35
N ARG A 51 7.10 0.74 -17.37
CA ARG A 51 6.17 1.86 -17.59
C ARG A 51 6.78 3.03 -18.37
N GLY A 52 8.07 3.31 -18.19
CA GLY A 52 8.78 4.39 -18.89
C GLY A 52 9.10 4.12 -20.37
N PHE A 53 8.75 2.94 -20.89
CA PHE A 53 9.00 2.54 -22.27
C PHE A 53 7.69 2.03 -22.89
N TYR A 54 7.69 0.82 -23.46
CA TYR A 54 6.52 0.21 -24.11
C TYR A 54 5.55 -0.48 -23.13
N GLY A 55 5.74 -0.33 -21.82
CA GLY A 55 4.96 -1.01 -20.79
C GLY A 55 3.67 -0.31 -20.37
N THR A 56 3.36 0.87 -20.90
CA THR A 56 2.17 1.63 -20.49
C THR A 56 1.05 1.51 -21.51
N PHE A 57 -0.10 1.02 -21.06
CA PHE A 57 -1.37 0.93 -21.79
C PHE A 57 -2.40 1.84 -21.13
N ASP A 58 -3.45 2.22 -21.87
CA ASP A 58 -4.60 3.01 -21.42
C ASP A 58 -5.18 2.53 -20.08
N VAL A 59 -5.35 1.22 -19.88
CA VAL A 59 -5.89 0.66 -18.61
C VAL A 59 -5.03 0.97 -17.38
N HIS A 60 -3.73 1.21 -17.54
CA HIS A 60 -2.86 1.60 -16.43
C HIS A 60 -3.09 3.05 -16.02
N LEU A 61 -3.28 3.93 -17.00
CA LEU A 61 -3.58 5.34 -16.77
C LEU A 61 -4.95 5.49 -16.14
N GLU A 62 -5.93 4.73 -16.63
CA GLU A 62 -7.27 4.66 -16.02
C GLU A 62 -7.18 4.19 -14.57
N LEU A 63 -6.44 3.12 -14.26
CA LEU A 63 -6.28 2.67 -12.87
C LEU A 63 -5.62 3.73 -11.99
N GLU A 64 -4.58 4.42 -12.47
CA GLU A 64 -3.94 5.52 -11.72
C GLU A 64 -4.93 6.66 -11.42
N GLU A 65 -5.72 7.09 -12.40
CA GLU A 65 -6.77 8.10 -12.20
C GLU A 65 -7.83 7.63 -11.19
N ARG A 66 -8.30 6.39 -11.33
CA ARG A 66 -9.32 5.81 -10.45
C ARG A 66 -8.83 5.69 -9.01
N LEU A 67 -7.58 5.29 -8.79
CA LEU A 67 -6.97 5.23 -7.46
C LEU A 67 -6.81 6.62 -6.85
N ALA A 68 -6.32 7.61 -7.60
CA ALA A 68 -6.19 8.99 -7.11
C ALA A 68 -7.56 9.54 -6.67
N LYS A 69 -8.59 9.35 -7.50
CA LYS A 69 -9.97 9.76 -7.18
C LYS A 69 -10.51 9.05 -5.94
N PHE A 70 -10.37 7.73 -5.86
CA PHE A 70 -10.85 6.95 -4.72
C PHE A 70 -10.18 7.36 -3.41
N MET A 71 -8.87 7.62 -3.46
CA MET A 71 -8.05 8.04 -2.32
C MET A 71 -8.14 9.54 -2.03
N ARG A 72 -8.83 10.31 -2.88
CA ARG A 72 -8.98 11.77 -2.80
C ARG A 72 -7.65 12.51 -2.78
N THR A 73 -6.73 12.08 -3.64
CA THR A 73 -5.40 12.66 -3.83
C THR A 73 -5.26 13.23 -5.25
N GLU A 74 -4.21 13.99 -5.50
CA GLU A 74 -3.98 14.62 -6.82
C GLU A 74 -3.60 13.56 -7.86
N GLU A 75 -2.68 12.66 -7.52
CA GLU A 75 -2.19 11.64 -8.43
C GLU A 75 -1.88 10.31 -7.73
N ALA A 76 -1.81 9.25 -8.55
CA ALA A 76 -1.34 7.94 -8.14
C ALA A 76 -0.36 7.34 -9.16
N ILE A 77 0.51 6.46 -8.67
CA ILE A 77 1.45 5.66 -9.44
C ILE A 77 1.29 4.20 -9.06
N ILE A 78 1.12 3.32 -10.06
CA ILE A 78 0.98 1.89 -9.83
C ILE A 78 2.28 1.12 -10.08
N TYR A 79 2.45 0.06 -9.29
CA TYR A 79 3.54 -0.90 -9.31
C TYR A 79 2.99 -2.31 -9.48
N SER A 80 3.80 -3.17 -10.09
CA SER A 80 3.40 -4.55 -10.44
C SER A 80 3.36 -5.50 -9.24
N TYR A 81 3.94 -5.11 -8.09
CA TYR A 81 3.96 -5.94 -6.89
C TYR A 81 3.86 -5.10 -5.60
N GLY A 82 2.99 -5.50 -4.67
CA GLY A 82 2.68 -4.72 -3.46
C GLY A 82 3.90 -4.50 -2.56
N PHE A 83 4.65 -5.56 -2.26
CA PHE A 83 5.89 -5.46 -1.47
C PHE A 83 6.92 -4.52 -2.13
N ALA A 84 7.11 -4.64 -3.45
CA ALA A 84 8.07 -3.80 -4.18
C ALA A 84 7.64 -2.32 -4.21
N THR A 85 6.34 -2.04 -4.13
CA THR A 85 5.79 -0.68 -4.04
C THR A 85 6.38 0.04 -2.83
N ILE A 86 6.15 -0.51 -1.63
CA ILE A 86 6.58 0.09 -0.37
C ILE A 86 8.11 0.08 -0.25
N ALA A 87 8.74 -1.06 -0.56
CA ALA A 87 10.18 -1.23 -0.43
C ALA A 87 10.98 -0.33 -1.39
N SER A 88 10.38 0.11 -2.51
CA SER A 88 11.02 1.03 -3.46
C SER A 88 10.58 2.49 -3.32
N ALA A 89 9.41 2.76 -2.74
CA ALA A 89 8.94 4.12 -2.46
C ALA A 89 9.83 4.82 -1.44
N ILE A 90 10.15 4.16 -0.31
CA ILE A 90 10.98 4.75 0.76
C ILE A 90 12.34 5.26 0.24
N PRO A 91 13.17 4.46 -0.47
CA PRO A 91 14.46 4.93 -0.97
C PRO A 91 14.35 5.95 -2.13
N ALA A 92 13.17 6.14 -2.73
CA ALA A 92 12.96 7.21 -3.72
C ALA A 92 13.03 8.60 -3.07
N TYR A 93 12.59 8.72 -1.81
CA TYR A 93 12.56 9.98 -1.08
C TYR A 93 13.69 10.10 -0.06
N SER A 94 13.98 9.05 0.70
CA SER A 94 14.98 9.06 1.77
C SER A 94 16.27 8.37 1.35
N LYS A 95 17.41 8.97 1.66
CA LYS A 95 18.75 8.47 1.32
C LYS A 95 19.72 8.67 2.48
N ARG A 96 20.94 8.15 2.31
CA ARG A 96 22.02 8.32 3.29
C ARG A 96 22.16 9.78 3.74
N GLY A 97 22.06 10.00 5.05
CA GLY A 97 22.14 11.32 5.67
C GLY A 97 20.79 11.89 6.12
N ASP A 98 19.69 11.37 5.58
CA ASP A 98 18.33 11.67 6.07
C ASP A 98 18.01 10.85 7.33
N ILE A 99 16.89 11.21 7.97
CA ILE A 99 16.41 10.59 9.21
C ILE A 99 14.99 10.10 8.98
N VAL A 100 14.70 8.86 9.41
CA VAL A 100 13.37 8.28 9.35
C VAL A 100 12.96 7.81 10.74
N PHE A 101 11.86 8.38 11.24
CA PHE A 101 11.17 7.91 12.44
C PHE A 101 10.16 6.85 12.01
N VAL A 102 10.18 5.68 12.64
CA VAL A 102 9.32 4.58 12.24
C VAL A 102 8.85 3.80 13.46
N ASP A 103 7.59 3.38 13.43
CA ASP A 103 7.00 2.52 14.44
C ASP A 103 7.71 1.15 14.44
N GLU A 104 8.06 0.63 15.62
CA GLU A 104 8.78 -0.64 15.74
C GLU A 104 8.01 -1.86 15.20
N ALA A 105 6.67 -1.79 15.09
CA ALA A 105 5.83 -2.85 14.55
C ALA A 105 5.74 -2.86 13.02
N ALA A 106 6.41 -1.91 12.34
CA ALA A 106 6.34 -1.75 10.90
C ALA A 106 6.59 -3.06 10.13
N CYS A 107 5.77 -3.29 9.09
CA CYS A 107 5.79 -4.51 8.31
C CYS A 107 7.11 -4.72 7.56
N PHE A 108 7.32 -5.96 7.13
CA PHE A 108 8.56 -6.38 6.47
C PHE A 108 8.90 -5.56 5.22
N ALA A 109 7.89 -5.10 4.46
CA ALA A 109 8.11 -4.27 3.28
C ALA A 109 8.72 -2.91 3.64
N ILE A 110 8.23 -2.27 4.71
CA ILE A 110 8.78 -1.02 5.23
C ILE A 110 10.22 -1.26 5.68
N GLN A 111 10.48 -2.29 6.48
CA GLN A 111 11.83 -2.62 6.96
C GLN A 111 12.84 -2.75 5.80
N LYS A 112 12.42 -3.37 4.68
CA LYS A 112 13.26 -3.51 3.49
C LYS A 112 13.49 -2.21 2.74
N GLY A 113 12.48 -1.34 2.66
CA GLY A 113 12.65 0.01 2.13
C GLY A 113 13.59 0.87 2.98
N LEU A 114 13.50 0.78 4.31
CA LEU A 114 14.43 1.46 5.23
C LEU A 114 15.87 0.97 5.03
N GLN A 115 16.07 -0.35 4.96
CA GLN A 115 17.38 -0.96 4.68
C GLN A 115 17.95 -0.45 3.34
N ALA A 116 17.12 -0.40 2.29
CA ALA A 116 17.53 0.09 0.98
C ALA A 116 17.88 1.59 0.98
N SER A 117 17.17 2.40 1.77
CA SER A 117 17.40 3.86 1.85
C SER A 117 18.76 4.24 2.44
N ARG A 118 19.33 3.39 3.33
CA ARG A 118 20.56 3.68 4.09
C ARG A 118 20.46 4.97 4.94
N SER A 119 19.24 5.36 5.29
CA SER A 119 18.96 6.51 6.15
C SER A 119 19.28 6.20 7.62
N ASN A 120 19.34 7.22 8.46
CA ASN A 120 19.43 7.03 9.91
C ASN A 120 18.03 6.71 10.45
N ILE A 121 17.85 5.51 11.02
CA ILE A 121 16.53 5.05 11.47
C ILE A 121 16.39 5.29 12.97
N LYS A 122 15.27 5.89 13.38
CA LYS A 122 14.86 6.04 14.77
C LYS A 122 13.54 5.29 14.97
N LEU A 123 13.61 4.20 15.73
CA LEU A 123 12.43 3.40 16.08
C LEU A 123 11.75 4.04 17.30
N PHE A 124 10.45 4.28 17.21
CA PHE A 124 9.62 4.58 18.39
C PHE A 124 8.75 3.38 18.73
N LYS A 125 8.41 3.25 20.02
CA LYS A 125 7.57 2.15 20.51
C LYS A 125 6.21 2.11 19.81
N HIS A 126 5.67 0.90 19.66
CA HIS A 126 4.45 0.70 18.89
C HIS A 126 3.29 1.58 19.39
N ASN A 127 2.74 2.42 18.49
CA ASN A 127 1.66 3.38 18.77
C ASN A 127 1.92 4.35 19.96
N ASP A 128 3.17 4.53 20.39
CA ASP A 128 3.53 5.41 21.51
C ASP A 128 3.92 6.81 21.01
N MET A 129 2.95 7.74 21.01
CA MET A 129 3.17 9.12 20.57
C MET A 129 4.09 9.90 21.52
N ALA A 130 4.16 9.53 22.80
CA ALA A 130 5.06 10.17 23.75
C ALA A 130 6.53 9.79 23.48
N ASP A 131 6.78 8.53 23.12
CA ASP A 131 8.11 8.08 22.73
C ASP A 131 8.56 8.71 21.39
N LEU A 132 7.65 8.84 20.43
CA LEU A 132 7.91 9.59 19.20
C LEU A 132 8.25 11.06 19.49
N GLU A 133 7.47 11.74 20.33
CA GLU A 133 7.71 13.14 20.71
C GLU A 133 9.08 13.30 21.39
N ARG A 134 9.47 12.36 22.26
CA ARG A 134 10.80 12.31 22.87
C ARG A 134 11.90 12.25 21.82
N LEU A 135 11.79 11.35 20.83
CA LEU A 135 12.80 11.21 19.76
C LEU A 135 12.89 12.44 18.85
N LEU A 136 11.78 13.12 18.61
CA LEU A 136 11.72 14.37 17.85
C LEU A 136 12.45 15.49 18.60
N LYS A 137 12.18 15.67 19.90
CA LYS A 137 12.89 16.63 20.77
C LYS A 137 14.39 16.34 20.85
N GLU A 138 14.77 15.08 20.97
CA GLU A 138 16.18 14.68 20.91
C GLU A 138 16.82 15.04 19.56
N GLN A 139 16.08 14.85 18.45
CA GLN A 139 16.58 15.24 17.14
C GLN A 139 16.76 16.76 17.01
N GLU A 140 15.83 17.54 17.54
CA GLU A 140 15.93 19.00 17.55
C GLU A 140 17.17 19.48 18.31
N ILE A 141 17.48 18.88 19.47
CA ILE A 141 18.70 19.17 20.23
C ILE A 141 19.96 18.83 19.41
N GLU A 142 19.98 17.70 18.71
CA GLU A 142 21.10 17.35 17.83
C GLU A 142 21.25 18.31 16.65
N ASP A 143 20.12 18.78 16.10
CA ASP A 143 20.10 19.73 14.98
C ASP A 143 20.69 21.09 15.38
N GLN A 144 20.46 21.54 16.61
CA GLN A 144 21.05 22.77 17.16
C GLN A 144 22.58 22.70 17.27
N LYS A 145 23.17 21.51 17.46
CA LYS A 145 24.63 21.33 17.50
C LYS A 145 25.30 21.53 16.15
N ASN A 146 24.59 21.27 15.05
CA ASN A 146 25.09 21.49 13.69
C ASN A 146 23.99 22.02 12.75
N PRO A 147 23.66 23.32 12.85
CA PRO A 147 22.57 23.91 12.07
C PRO A 147 22.78 23.81 10.56
N ARG A 148 24.04 23.84 10.10
CA ARG A 148 24.38 23.72 8.67
C ARG A 148 23.98 22.36 8.11
N LYS A 149 24.24 21.28 8.86
CA LYS A 149 23.83 19.92 8.48
C LYS A 149 22.31 19.75 8.62
N ALA A 150 21.73 20.22 9.73
CA ALA A 150 20.30 20.10 9.98
C ALA A 150 19.44 20.68 8.86
N ARG A 151 19.85 21.81 8.26
CA ARG A 151 19.15 22.48 7.15
C ARG A 151 19.02 21.64 5.89
N VAL A 152 19.95 20.72 5.64
CA VAL A 152 19.95 19.87 4.42
C VAL A 152 19.52 18.42 4.70
N THR A 153 19.38 18.05 5.98
CA THR A 153 18.87 16.75 6.40
C THR A 153 17.36 16.74 6.32
N ARG A 154 16.78 15.80 5.55
CA ARG A 154 15.34 15.58 5.50
C ARG A 154 14.93 14.61 6.60
N ARG A 155 13.71 14.78 7.11
CA ARG A 155 13.13 13.98 8.18
C ARG A 155 11.80 13.42 7.67
N PHE A 156 11.58 12.14 7.91
CA PHE A 156 10.36 11.43 7.51
C PHE A 156 9.78 10.68 8.69
N ILE A 157 8.46 10.56 8.73
CA ILE A 157 7.74 9.65 9.62
C ILE A 157 7.13 8.58 8.75
N VAL A 158 7.29 7.31 9.11
CA VAL A 158 6.71 6.17 8.40
C VAL A 158 5.95 5.30 9.40
N VAL A 159 4.67 5.07 9.12
CA VAL A 159 3.75 4.25 9.93
C VAL A 159 2.85 3.42 9.02
N GLU A 160 2.19 2.41 9.57
CA GLU A 160 1.09 1.71 8.89
C GLU A 160 -0.24 2.24 9.41
N GLY A 161 -1.25 2.44 8.55
CA GLY A 161 -2.59 2.82 9.01
C GLY A 161 -3.27 1.72 9.83
N LEU A 162 -3.10 0.47 9.38
CA LEU A 162 -3.48 -0.75 10.09
C LEU A 162 -2.27 -1.67 10.07
N TYR A 163 -1.72 -1.98 11.25
CA TYR A 163 -0.49 -2.74 11.37
C TYR A 163 -0.73 -4.21 11.08
N MET A 164 -0.06 -4.73 10.04
CA MET A 164 -0.25 -6.12 9.61
C MET A 164 0.13 -7.14 10.70
N ASN A 165 1.10 -6.81 11.56
CA ASN A 165 1.64 -7.72 12.56
C ASN A 165 0.84 -7.77 13.86
N THR A 166 0.17 -6.69 14.24
CA THR A 166 -0.56 -6.57 15.52
C THR A 166 -2.08 -6.52 15.32
N GLY A 167 -2.54 -6.02 14.18
CA GLY A 167 -3.95 -5.72 13.92
C GLY A 167 -4.39 -4.38 14.52
N ASP A 168 -3.47 -3.62 15.12
CA ASP A 168 -3.77 -2.32 15.71
C ASP A 168 -3.88 -1.23 14.64
N ILE A 169 -4.66 -0.20 14.93
CA ILE A 169 -4.82 0.98 14.07
C ILE A 169 -3.89 2.07 14.58
N CYS A 170 -3.14 2.70 13.68
CA CYS A 170 -2.32 3.86 14.04
C CYS A 170 -3.21 5.04 14.45
N PRO A 171 -2.91 5.74 15.57
CA PRO A 171 -3.64 6.94 15.98
C PRO A 171 -3.24 8.14 15.09
N LEU A 172 -3.51 8.06 13.78
CA LEU A 172 -3.15 9.09 12.80
C LEU A 172 -3.59 10.51 13.19
N PRO A 173 -4.80 10.75 13.76
CA PRO A 173 -5.22 12.09 14.17
C PRO A 173 -4.38 12.69 15.31
N GLU A 174 -3.71 11.87 16.11
CA GLU A 174 -2.78 12.33 17.15
C GLU A 174 -1.38 12.57 16.60
N LEU A 175 -1.05 11.93 15.47
CA LEU A 175 0.28 11.91 14.86
C LEU A 175 0.51 13.11 13.92
N ILE A 176 -0.45 13.39 13.03
CA ILE A 176 -0.29 14.35 11.92
C ILE A 176 -1.63 14.93 11.47
N ASP A 177 -1.57 16.15 10.91
CA ASP A 177 -2.72 16.81 10.28
C ASP A 177 -2.88 16.47 8.78
N ASP A 178 -1.79 16.12 8.10
CA ASP A 178 -1.78 15.85 6.66
C ASP A 178 -0.78 14.72 6.29
N ILE A 179 -1.10 13.97 5.25
CA ILE A 179 -0.31 12.83 4.76
C ILE A 179 0.28 13.18 3.39
N ASP A 180 1.61 13.23 3.29
CA ASP A 180 2.29 13.51 2.02
C ASP A 180 2.13 12.38 0.98
N LEU A 181 2.20 11.12 1.43
CA LEU A 181 2.19 9.94 0.56
C LEU A 181 1.50 8.77 1.25
N ILE A 182 0.52 8.18 0.57
CA ILE A 182 -0.08 6.91 0.97
C ILE A 182 0.46 5.82 0.04
N SER A 183 0.97 4.72 0.61
CA SER A 183 1.36 3.52 -0.13
C SER A 183 0.52 2.33 0.31
N ALA A 184 -0.01 1.56 -0.65
CA ALA A 184 -0.89 0.44 -0.38
C ALA A 184 -0.70 -0.71 -1.38
N ASN A 185 -1.04 -1.92 -0.95
CA ASN A 185 -1.16 -3.08 -1.82
C ASN A 185 -2.56 -3.17 -2.44
N MET A 186 -2.67 -3.85 -3.57
CA MET A 186 -3.95 -4.17 -4.23
C MET A 186 -4.36 -5.65 -4.04
N GLU A 187 -3.55 -6.41 -3.30
CA GLU A 187 -3.67 -7.87 -3.12
C GLU A 187 -4.81 -8.28 -2.18
N ASN A 188 -5.22 -7.35 -1.31
CA ASN A 188 -6.23 -7.62 -0.28
C ASN A 188 -7.63 -7.21 -0.77
N SER A 189 -8.05 -5.97 -0.47
CA SER A 189 -9.40 -5.50 -0.75
C SER A 189 -9.70 -5.28 -2.23
N LEU A 190 -8.69 -5.03 -3.06
CA LEU A 190 -8.86 -4.73 -4.50
C LEU A 190 -8.86 -5.97 -5.39
N ALA A 191 -8.79 -7.17 -4.82
CA ALA A 191 -8.88 -8.44 -5.56
C ALA A 191 -7.99 -8.53 -6.81
N SER A 192 -6.81 -7.93 -6.73
CA SER A 192 -5.84 -7.90 -7.82
C SER A 192 -4.44 -8.21 -7.28
N ILE A 193 -3.39 -7.91 -8.04
CA ILE A 193 -1.99 -7.94 -7.57
C ILE A 193 -1.39 -6.58 -7.87
N GLY A 194 -0.37 -6.21 -7.11
CA GLY A 194 0.35 -4.96 -7.28
C GLY A 194 0.22 -4.06 -6.07
N GLY A 195 0.69 -2.83 -6.23
CA GLY A 195 0.50 -1.78 -5.25
C GLY A 195 0.50 -0.42 -5.91
N PHE A 196 0.19 0.60 -5.13
CA PHE A 196 0.19 1.96 -5.59
C PHE A 196 0.73 2.90 -4.52
N CYS A 197 1.22 4.05 -4.97
CA CYS A 197 1.40 5.21 -4.12
C CYS A 197 0.50 6.33 -4.64
N CYS A 198 -0.06 7.14 -3.75
CA CYS A 198 -0.88 8.29 -4.12
C CYS A 198 -0.64 9.46 -3.16
N GLY A 199 -0.79 10.68 -3.66
CA GLY A 199 -0.43 11.90 -2.93
C GLY A 199 -0.45 13.12 -3.85
N ARG A 200 0.38 14.11 -3.55
CA ARG A 200 0.54 15.32 -4.38
C ARG A 200 1.28 15.02 -5.68
N SER A 201 0.94 15.69 -6.78
CA SER A 201 1.52 15.42 -8.11
C SER A 201 3.05 15.44 -8.10
N PHE A 202 3.67 16.42 -7.46
CA PHE A 202 5.14 16.54 -7.44
C PHE A 202 5.84 15.36 -6.72
N ILE A 203 5.15 14.71 -5.77
CA ILE A 203 5.65 13.53 -5.06
C ILE A 203 5.62 12.34 -6.02
N ILE A 204 4.49 12.15 -6.69
CA ILE A 204 4.28 11.07 -7.66
C ILE A 204 5.22 11.20 -8.87
N ASP A 205 5.38 12.40 -9.42
CA ASP A 205 6.31 12.68 -10.51
C ASP A 205 7.76 12.36 -10.14
N HIS A 206 8.20 12.76 -8.94
CA HIS A 206 9.52 12.41 -8.44
C HIS A 206 9.69 10.88 -8.34
N GLN A 207 8.65 10.16 -7.94
CA GLN A 207 8.65 8.70 -7.85
C GLN A 207 8.75 8.03 -9.22
N ARG A 208 8.09 8.56 -10.26
CA ARG A 208 8.18 8.04 -11.63
C ARG A 208 9.61 8.08 -12.18
N LEU A 209 10.43 9.04 -11.72
CA LEU A 209 11.82 9.20 -12.15
C LEU A 209 12.82 8.42 -11.29
N SER A 210 12.56 8.31 -9.98
CA SER A 210 13.54 7.81 -9.01
C SER A 210 13.22 6.43 -8.42
N GLY A 211 11.96 6.00 -8.52
CA GLY A 211 11.47 4.73 -7.99
C GLY A 211 12.03 3.53 -8.76
N GLN A 212 13.07 2.90 -8.21
CA GLN A 212 13.76 1.79 -8.88
C GLN A 212 12.82 0.63 -9.26
N GLY A 213 11.90 0.27 -8.36
CA GLY A 213 10.90 -0.77 -8.61
C GLY A 213 9.88 -0.43 -9.70
N TYR A 214 9.74 0.86 -10.04
CA TYR A 214 8.89 1.34 -11.12
C TYR A 214 9.66 1.40 -12.45
N CYS A 215 10.88 1.95 -12.43
CA CYS A 215 11.69 2.16 -13.64
C CYS A 215 12.24 0.86 -14.23
N PHE A 216 12.62 -0.10 -13.38
CA PHE A 216 13.38 -1.29 -13.78
C PHE A 216 12.60 -2.61 -13.65
N SER A 217 11.27 -2.53 -13.53
CA SER A 217 10.38 -3.69 -13.50
C SER A 217 9.38 -3.63 -14.65
N ALA A 218 8.96 -4.78 -15.16
CA ALA A 218 7.84 -4.84 -16.09
C ALA A 218 6.58 -4.30 -15.41
N SER A 219 5.73 -3.61 -16.16
CA SER A 219 4.49 -3.03 -15.63
C SER A 219 3.47 -4.10 -15.25
N LEU A 220 2.45 -3.67 -14.50
CA LEU A 220 1.37 -4.52 -14.06
C LEU A 220 0.68 -5.15 -15.28
N PRO A 221 0.37 -6.46 -15.28
CA PRO A 221 -0.45 -7.04 -16.34
C PRO A 221 -1.80 -6.30 -16.52
N PRO A 222 -2.21 -5.98 -17.76
CA PRO A 222 -3.46 -5.24 -18.04
C PRO A 222 -4.72 -5.86 -17.43
N LEU A 223 -4.75 -7.20 -17.31
CA LEU A 223 -5.88 -7.91 -16.69
C LEU A 223 -6.02 -7.60 -15.20
N LEU A 224 -4.90 -7.40 -14.50
CA LEU A 224 -4.87 -7.07 -13.07
C LEU A 224 -5.27 -5.60 -12.86
N ALA A 225 -4.87 -4.72 -13.78
CA ALA A 225 -5.34 -3.34 -13.76
C ALA A 225 -6.87 -3.27 -13.93
N ALA A 226 -7.42 -3.98 -14.92
CA ALA A 226 -8.87 -4.07 -15.15
C ALA A 226 -9.63 -4.68 -13.96
N ALA A 227 -9.08 -5.72 -13.33
CA ALA A 227 -9.67 -6.33 -12.14
C ALA A 227 -9.73 -5.33 -10.97
N ALA A 228 -8.65 -4.57 -10.73
CA ALA A 228 -8.62 -3.55 -9.68
C ALA A 228 -9.60 -2.40 -9.95
N ILE A 229 -9.72 -1.95 -11.21
CA ILE A 229 -10.71 -0.94 -11.63
C ILE A 229 -12.13 -1.42 -11.33
N GLU A 230 -12.45 -2.68 -11.65
CA GLU A 230 -13.79 -3.23 -11.38
C GLU A 230 -14.03 -3.42 -9.88
N ALA A 231 -13.01 -3.77 -9.10
CA ALA A 231 -13.11 -3.79 -7.64
C ALA A 231 -13.42 -2.40 -7.08
N LEU A 232 -12.80 -1.33 -7.61
CA LEU A 232 -13.13 0.05 -7.25
C LEU A 232 -14.57 0.42 -7.62
N ASN A 233 -15.03 0.04 -8.82
CA ASN A 233 -16.43 0.23 -9.23
C ASN A 233 -17.40 -0.38 -8.20
N ILE A 234 -17.16 -1.63 -7.80
CA ILE A 234 -18.02 -2.32 -6.83
C ILE A 234 -18.01 -1.61 -5.47
N MET A 235 -16.86 -1.10 -5.02
CA MET A 235 -16.76 -0.35 -3.76
C MET A 235 -17.52 0.98 -3.81
N GLU A 236 -17.45 1.69 -4.94
CA GLU A 236 -18.13 2.98 -5.15
C GLU A 236 -19.64 2.80 -5.34
N ASP A 237 -20.07 1.78 -6.09
CA ASP A 237 -21.48 1.45 -6.33
C ASP A 237 -22.18 0.90 -5.08
N ASN A 238 -21.44 0.19 -4.22
CA ASN A 238 -21.96 -0.41 -2.99
C ASN A 238 -21.07 -0.08 -1.80
N PRO A 239 -21.12 1.16 -1.27
CA PRO A 239 -20.35 1.54 -0.09
C PRO A 239 -20.75 0.72 1.15
N GLY A 240 -21.95 0.12 1.17
CA GLY A 240 -22.47 -0.76 2.22
C GLY A 240 -21.61 -2.00 2.52
N ILE A 241 -20.71 -2.37 1.59
CA ILE A 241 -19.81 -3.51 1.73
C ILE A 241 -18.85 -3.36 2.92
N PHE A 242 -18.41 -2.13 3.22
CA PHE A 242 -17.49 -1.84 4.32
C PHE A 242 -18.15 -2.01 5.68
N GLN A 243 -19.41 -1.57 5.84
CA GLN A 243 -20.19 -1.76 7.07
C GLN A 243 -20.48 -3.24 7.30
N THR A 244 -20.77 -3.99 6.22
CA THR A 244 -20.98 -5.43 6.29
C THR A 244 -19.73 -6.16 6.80
N LEU A 245 -18.54 -5.80 6.29
CA LEU A 245 -17.27 -6.35 6.77
C LEU A 245 -17.06 -6.01 8.25
N ARG A 246 -17.22 -4.73 8.63
CA ARG A 246 -17.06 -4.28 10.03
C ARG A 246 -17.97 -5.06 10.99
N ALA A 247 -19.26 -5.19 10.66
CA ALA A 247 -20.21 -5.93 11.48
C ALA A 247 -19.83 -7.41 11.64
N LYS A 248 -19.27 -8.04 10.60
CA LYS A 248 -18.74 -9.41 10.70
C LYS A 248 -17.53 -9.49 11.63
N CYS A 249 -16.57 -8.56 11.50
CA CYS A 249 -15.39 -8.49 12.36
C CYS A 249 -15.79 -8.32 13.84
N GLU A 250 -16.67 -7.37 14.14
CA GLU A 250 -17.18 -7.12 15.50
C GLU A 250 -17.87 -8.36 16.09
N ARG A 251 -18.72 -9.02 15.29
CA ARG A 251 -19.42 -10.23 15.70
C ARG A 251 -18.46 -11.37 16.04
N ILE A 252 -17.47 -11.63 15.18
CA ILE A 252 -16.49 -12.69 15.39
C ILE A 252 -15.60 -12.35 16.60
N HIS A 253 -15.11 -11.13 16.68
CA HIS A 253 -14.26 -10.68 17.78
C HIS A 253 -14.96 -10.85 19.13
N LYS A 254 -16.21 -10.38 19.24
CA LYS A 254 -17.03 -10.56 20.45
C LYS A 254 -17.24 -12.04 20.80
N ALA A 255 -17.47 -12.89 19.81
CA ALA A 255 -17.67 -14.32 20.04
C ALA A 255 -16.40 -15.04 20.51
N LEU A 256 -15.21 -14.54 20.13
CA LEU A 256 -13.92 -15.10 20.54
C LEU A 256 -13.45 -14.60 21.91
N GLN A 257 -14.01 -13.49 22.41
CA GLN A 257 -13.62 -12.91 23.69
C GLN A 257 -14.18 -13.63 24.92
N GLY A 258 -15.17 -14.52 24.75
CA GLY A 258 -15.80 -15.26 25.85
C GLY A 258 -16.72 -14.40 26.68
#